data_AF-A0A4R1JYI4-F1
#
_entry.id   AF-A0A4R1JYI4-F1
#
_cell.length_a   1.000
_cell.length_b   1.000
_cell.length_c   1.000
_cell.angle_alpha   90.00
_cell.angle_beta   90.00
_cell.angle_gamma   90.00
#
_symmetry.space_group_name_H-M   'P 1'
#
loop_
_entity.id
_entity.type
_entity.pdbx_description
1 polymer ?
#
loop_
_entity_poly.entity_id
_entity_poly.type
_entity_poly.pdbx_seq_one_letter_code
_entity_poly.pdbx_strand_id
1 'polypeptide(L)' 'MIEVFVKKYWDEEDVLFYIHFQDDEAVRQIEVKSEEKICLTLEEPIKEESMLYDQKLSELDLEESDFITEEEFNQFWKKA' A
#
# COMPACT_ATOMS: atom_id res chain seq x y z
N MET A 1 6.84 13.81 -11.17
CA MET A 1 6.50 12.90 -10.08
C MET A 1 5.02 12.66 -10.17
N ILE A 2 4.65 11.45 -10.60
CA ILE A 2 3.27 10.99 -10.67
C ILE A 2 3.01 10.22 -9.37
N GLU A 3 2.02 10.66 -8.60
CA GLU A 3 1.61 10.01 -7.37
C GLU A 3 0.36 9.18 -7.66
N VAL A 4 0.38 7.90 -7.30
CA VAL A 4 -0.76 6.99 -7.45
C VAL A 4 -1.00 6.27 -6.13
N PHE A 5 -2.26 6.24 -5.70
CA PHE A 5 -2.66 5.57 -4.49
C PHE A 5 -3.64 4.46 -4.84
N VAL A 6 -3.36 3.27 -4.34
CA VAL A 6 -4.17 2.10 -4.60
C VAL A 6 -4.51 1.39 -3.31
N LYS A 7 -5.64 0.68 -3.34
CA LYS A 7 -6.11 -0.20 -2.30
C LYS A 7 -6.45 -1.54 -2.94
N LYS A 8 -5.80 -2.61 -2.51
CA LYS A 8 -6.03 -3.96 -3.03
C LYS A 8 -6.16 -4.95 -1.89
N TYR A 9 -7.23 -5.74 -1.91
CA TYR A 9 -7.40 -6.87 -1.00
C TYR A 9 -6.81 -8.12 -1.62
N TRP A 10 -6.03 -8.88 -0.84
CA TRP A 10 -5.49 -10.18 -1.22
C TRP A 10 -6.17 -11.27 -0.40
N ASP A 11 -7.02 -12.06 -1.05
CA ASP A 11 -7.81 -13.11 -0.42
C ASP A 11 -6.96 -14.23 0.20
N GLU A 12 -5.79 -14.53 -0.38
CA GLU A 12 -4.92 -15.64 0.08
C GLU A 12 -4.36 -15.39 1.49
N GLU A 13 -4.10 -14.14 1.85
CA GLU A 13 -3.48 -13.75 3.11
C GLU A 13 -4.42 -12.94 4.03
N ASP A 14 -5.69 -12.78 3.65
CA ASP A 14 -6.70 -11.96 4.36
C ASP A 14 -6.16 -10.59 4.77
N VAL A 15 -5.55 -9.89 3.81
CA VAL A 15 -4.85 -8.63 4.04
C VAL A 15 -5.29 -7.57 3.03
N LEU A 16 -5.52 -6.37 3.54
CA LEU A 16 -5.83 -5.20 2.74
C LEU A 16 -4.59 -4.31 2.63
N PHE A 17 -4.06 -4.19 1.43
CA PHE A 17 -2.95 -3.30 1.13
C PHE A 17 -3.46 -1.93 0.70
N TYR A 18 -2.82 -0.89 1.23
CA TYR A 18 -2.83 0.44 0.67
C TYR A 18 -1.41 0.77 0.23
N ILE A 19 -1.21 1.10 -1.03
CA ILE A 19 0.12 1.35 -1.57
C ILE A 19 0.14 2.72 -2.23
N HIS A 20 1.17 3.48 -1.89
CA HIS A 20 1.49 4.75 -2.52
C HIS A 20 2.68 4.56 -3.45
N PHE A 21 2.44 4.77 -4.74
CA PHE A 21 3.45 4.74 -5.79
C PHE A 21 3.85 6.15 -6.19
N GLN A 22 5.15 6.35 -6.35
CA GLN A 22 5.75 7.52 -6.95
C GLN A 22 6.55 7.09 -8.18
N ASP A 23 6.19 7.62 -9.34
CA ASP A 23 6.86 7.32 -10.62
C ASP A 23 6.99 5.80 -10.90
N ASP A 24 5.92 5.03 -10.65
CA ASP A 24 5.81 3.57 -10.85
C ASP A 24 6.43 2.71 -9.73
N GLU A 25 7.08 3.31 -8.72
CA GLU A 25 7.72 2.60 -7.59
C GLU A 25 6.98 2.83 -6.26
N ALA A 26 6.82 1.79 -5.43
CA ALA A 26 6.16 1.94 -4.14
C ALA A 26 7.08 2.66 -3.14
N VAL A 27 6.56 3.69 -2.47
CA VAL A 27 7.31 4.49 -1.49
C VAL A 27 6.70 4.46 -0.09
N ARG A 28 5.40 4.14 0.01
CA ARG A 28 4.71 3.87 1.28
C ARG A 28 3.71 2.74 1.11
N GLN A 29 3.56 1.93 2.15
CA GLN A 29 2.59 0.84 2.20
C GLN A 29 1.94 0.76 3.58
N ILE A 30 0.65 0.41 3.58
CA ILE A 30 -0.09 0.04 4.77
C ILE A 30 -0.65 -1.36 4.53
N GLU A 31 -0.37 -2.28 5.43
CA GLU A 31 -1.04 -3.57 5.50
C GLU A 31 -2.07 -3.50 6.62
N VAL A 32 -3.31 -3.87 6.33
CA VAL A 32 -4.36 -3.99 7.32
C VAL A 32 -4.77 -5.46 7.36
N LYS A 33 -4.35 -6.13 8.44
CA LYS A 33 -4.78 -7.47 8.86
C LYS A 33 -5.82 -7.30 9.98
N SER A 34 -6.58 -8.33 10.32
CA SER A 34 -7.81 -8.21 11.13
C SER A 34 -7.66 -7.39 12.43
N GLU A 35 -6.51 -7.42 13.09
CA GLU A 35 -6.23 -6.65 14.32
C GLU A 35 -4.94 -5.80 14.24
N GLU A 36 -4.23 -5.87 13.12
CA GLU A 36 -2.88 -5.30 13.01
C GLU A 36 -2.77 -4.41 11.79
N LYS A 37 -2.09 -3.28 11.98
CA LYS A 37 -1.79 -2.33 10.92
C LYS A 37 -0.27 -2.13 10.88
N ILE A 38 0.32 -2.46 9.75
CA ILE A 38 1.76 -2.32 9.52
C ILE A 38 1.97 -1.19 8.51
N CYS A 39 2.79 -0.21 8.87
CA CYS A 39 3.20 0.88 7.98
C CYS A 39 4.66 0.67 7.57
N LEU A 40 4.92 0.74 6.27
CA LEU A 40 6.24 0.59 5.67
C LEU A 40 6.56 1.82 4.81
N THR A 41 7.82 2.22 4.80
CA THR A 41 8.35 3.34 4.00
C THR A 41 9.67 2.96 3.38
N LEU A 42 10.22 3.80 2.49
CA LEU A 42 11.59 3.60 2.00
C LEU A 42 12.66 3.61 3.12
N GLU A 43 12.40 4.28 4.25
CA GLU A 43 13.31 4.34 5.39
C GLU A 43 13.18 3.11 6.31
N GLU A 44 11.97 2.55 6.41
CA GLU A 44 11.65 1.32 7.14
C GLU A 44 10.92 0.34 6.19
N PRO A 45 11.63 -0.24 5.19
CA PRO A 45 11.01 -1.04 4.14
C PRO A 45 10.72 -2.47 4.59
N ILE A 46 11.19 -2.88 5.76
CA ILE A 46 10.95 -4.21 6.33
C ILE A 46 10.53 -4.01 7.78
N LYS A 47 9.41 -4.62 8.16
CA LYS A 47 8.88 -4.59 9.53
C LYS A 47 8.27 -5.94 9.85
N GLU A 48 8.80 -6.58 10.88
CA GLU A 48 8.40 -7.94 11.27
C GLU A 48 8.55 -8.92 10.10
N GLU A 49 7.45 -9.46 9.58
CA GLU A 49 7.43 -10.36 8.42
C GLU A 49 7.01 -9.66 7.12
N SER A 50 6.71 -8.37 7.19
CA SER A 50 6.22 -7.56 6.07
C SER A 50 7.35 -6.79 5.38
N MET A 51 7.23 -6.63 4.07
CA MET A 51 8.19 -5.91 3.22
C MET A 51 7.44 -4.94 2.31
N LEU A 52 8.02 -3.76 2.10
CA LEU A 52 7.51 -2.75 1.17
C LEU A 52 7.45 -3.36 -0.22
N TYR A 53 6.32 -3.15 -0.90
CA TYR A 53 6.07 -3.66 -2.25
C TYR A 53 7.23 -3.34 -3.20
N ASP A 54 7.74 -4.36 -3.87
CA ASP A 54 8.96 -4.27 -4.70
C ASP A 54 8.68 -4.37 -6.20
N GLN A 55 7.43 -4.60 -6.60
CA GLN A 55 7.00 -4.60 -8.00
C GLN A 55 6.49 -3.22 -8.44
N LYS A 56 6.38 -3.03 -9.75
CA LYS A 56 5.92 -1.76 -10.32
C LYS A 56 4.41 -1.64 -10.30
N LEU A 57 3.90 -0.41 -10.27
CA LEU A 57 2.47 -0.13 -10.46
C LEU A 57 1.98 -0.71 -11.80
N SER A 58 2.78 -0.58 -12.86
CA SER A 58 2.46 -1.09 -14.20
C SER A 58 2.38 -2.62 -14.32
N GLU A 59 2.86 -3.37 -13.33
CA GLU A 59 2.81 -4.83 -13.28
C GLU A 59 1.59 -5.35 -12.49
N LEU A 60 0.90 -4.47 -11.78
CA LEU A 60 -0.30 -4.81 -11.03
C LEU A 60 -1.54 -4.87 -11.94
N ASP A 61 -2.35 -5.91 -11.75
CA ASP A 61 -3.67 -6.02 -12.36
C ASP A 61 -4.70 -5.24 -11.51
N LEU A 62 -4.86 -3.96 -11.84
CA LEU A 62 -5.70 -3.01 -11.11
C LEU A 62 -6.97 -2.68 -11.89
N GLU A 63 -8.08 -2.62 -11.17
CA GLU A 63 -9.36 -2.11 -11.65
C GLU A 63 -9.54 -0.64 -11.24
N GLU A 64 -10.45 0.09 -11.89
CA GLU A 64 -10.73 1.50 -11.53
C GLU A 64 -11.13 1.66 -10.05
N SER A 65 -11.75 0.65 -9.44
CA SER A 65 -12.15 0.65 -8.03
C SER A 65 -10.98 0.46 -7.04
N ASP A 66 -9.81 0.03 -7.52
CA ASP A 66 -8.63 -0.12 -6.68
C ASP A 66 -7.95 1.24 -6.44
N PHE A 67 -8.19 2.23 -7.29
CA PHE A 67 -7.60 3.56 -7.13
C PHE A 67 -8.33 4.35 -6.05
N ILE A 68 -7.55 4.94 -5.15
CA ILE A 68 -8.05 5.77 -4.06
C ILE A 68 -7.40 7.14 -4.11
N THR A 69 -7.98 8.09 -3.38
CA THR A 69 -7.38 9.41 -3.22
C THR A 69 -6.25 9.40 -2.19
N GLU A 70 -5.35 10.37 -2.30
CA GLU A 70 -4.36 10.64 -1.24
C GLU A 70 -5.03 10.85 0.12
N GLU A 71 -6.18 11.52 0.14
CA GLU A 71 -6.91 11.79 1.39
C GLU A 71 -7.34 10.49 2.06
N GLU A 72 -7.92 9.55 1.30
CA GLU A 72 -8.30 8.22 1.80
C GLU A 72 -7.08 7.48 2.35
N PHE A 73 -5.98 7.43 1.60
CA PHE A 73 -4.74 6.80 2.06
C PHE A 73 -4.26 7.41 3.38
N ASN A 74 -4.22 8.75 3.46
CA ASN A 74 -3.73 9.47 4.62
C ASN A 74 -4.64 9.32 5.86
N GLN A 75 -5.93 9.06 5.68
CA GLN A 75 -6.83 8.72 6.78
C GLN A 75 -6.45 7.40 7.44
N PHE A 76 -6.05 6.40 6.65
CA PHE A 76 -5.52 5.14 7.18
C PHE A 76 -4.12 5.33 7.75
N TRP A 77 -3.27 6.11 7.10
CA TRP A 77 -1.90 6.38 7.55
C TRP A 77 -1.84 6.99 8.95
N LYS A 78 -2.61 8.06 9.21
CA LYS A 78 -2.61 8.86 10.46
C LYS A 78 -3.02 8.11 11.75
N LYS A 79 -3.44 6.84 11.66
CA LYS A 79 -3.85 6.01 12.80
C LYS A 79 -2.77 5.02 13.30
N ALA A 80 -1.51 5.17 12.89
CA ALA A 80 -0.39 4.40 13.47
C ALA A 80 0.41 5.30 14.42
#